data_AF-A0A7C7TTY1-F1
#
_entry.id   AF-A0A7C7TTY1-F1
#
_cell.length_a   1.000
_cell.length_b   1.000
_cell.length_c   1.000
_cell.angle_alpha   90.00
_cell.angle_beta   90.00
_cell.angle_gamma   90.00
#
_symmetry.space_group_name_H-M   'P 1'
#
loop_
_entity.id
_entity.type
_entity.pdbx_description
1 polymer ?
#
loop_
_entity_poly.entity_id
_entity_poly.type
_entity_poly.pdbx_seq_one_letter_code
_entity_poly.pdbx_strand_id
1 'polypeptide(L)'
;MHRSGTSLLSQVLRCLGVDFPGRLIGGDKFNSRGYFERIDITNIQDQLLVALGRTWSGNDGYRLLPQDWLSAPCTLHAANQIKEIIKSESGNRETPWAIKDPRISLLLPMWLRLSNELNLEVTLLAAVRHPAEVSRSLINRDQATVGMNSWKSQLLWWRYNKAILTESEGIKPVFIDYRDWREQPTAQLDRLVAELKFTNISPTNMSNALKVFDSSLQQNSPAKTWRSIHPKLLDFYDQIRNHCRGSQTLTHLRAFALANEVPKHPVHLTSKIAHRWDRLWLFRTKLISPPPAPSPIQIQERWRALKLHAQHWPHGISPSILFSNEWVYQQKPDLRYSDRDPLVWYLRYGHQEGITCHPLISRSFYASQFPKEDISEPVGHYLDKGWRKQASTHPLFQPDYYRRQCLLKDIVVTGPPLVHFLEHGAKADIGASKHFDPKKYRSLYPDVATSGYAPLIHYLIYGWKEGRSPGEQLVSSQG
;
A
#
# COMPACT_ATOMS: atom_id res chain seq x y z
N MET A 1 -5.90 11.69 3.32
CA MET A 1 -5.12 10.58 2.69
C MET A 1 -6.01 9.73 1.79
N HIS A 2 -5.46 9.16 0.73
CA HIS A 2 -6.18 8.18 -0.11
C HIS A 2 -6.64 6.99 0.73
N ARG A 3 -7.79 6.40 0.41
CA ARG A 3 -8.35 5.21 1.08
C ARG A 3 -8.72 5.38 2.58
N SER A 4 -8.74 6.61 3.10
CA SER A 4 -9.22 6.92 4.46
C SER A 4 -10.75 6.97 4.62
N GLY A 5 -11.53 6.56 3.61
CA GLY A 5 -12.99 6.64 3.66
C GLY A 5 -13.57 8.00 3.24
N THR A 6 -12.77 8.86 2.61
CA THR A 6 -13.22 10.17 2.10
C THR A 6 -14.39 10.05 1.10
N SER A 7 -14.43 9.01 0.25
CA SER A 7 -15.54 8.82 -0.70
C SER A 7 -16.86 8.45 -0.02
N LEU A 8 -16.78 7.73 1.09
CA LEU A 8 -17.93 7.38 1.91
C LEU A 8 -18.49 8.63 2.60
N LEU A 9 -17.60 9.45 3.18
CA LEU A 9 -17.98 10.76 3.72
C LEU A 9 -18.61 11.66 2.65
N SER A 10 -18.07 11.70 1.42
CA SER A 10 -18.68 12.46 0.33
C SER A 10 -20.09 11.98 -0.04
N GLN A 11 -20.36 10.67 -0.01
CA GLN A 11 -21.70 10.13 -0.25
C GLN A 11 -22.68 10.58 0.83
N VAL A 12 -22.26 10.58 2.10
CA VAL A 12 -23.07 11.13 3.20
C VAL A 12 -23.37 12.59 2.98
N LEU A 13 -22.35 13.40 2.71
CA LEU A 13 -22.52 14.84 2.49
C LEU A 13 -23.51 15.11 1.35
N ARG A 14 -23.46 14.33 0.27
CA ARG A 14 -24.44 14.41 -0.82
C ARG A 14 -25.86 14.09 -0.35
N CYS A 15 -26.06 13.09 0.51
CA CYS A 15 -27.36 12.82 1.11
C CYS A 15 -27.84 13.95 2.04
N LEU A 16 -26.91 14.70 2.65
CA LEU A 16 -27.21 15.88 3.47
C LEU A 16 -27.41 17.16 2.64
N GLY A 17 -27.39 17.08 1.31
CA GLY A 17 -27.64 18.22 0.41
C GLY A 17 -26.39 19.01 -0.01
N VAL A 18 -25.19 18.50 0.25
CA VAL A 18 -23.94 19.12 -0.22
C VAL A 18 -23.68 18.78 -1.68
N ASP A 19 -23.49 19.80 -2.51
CA ASP A 19 -23.15 19.63 -3.91
C ASP A 19 -21.64 19.37 -4.13
N PHE A 20 -21.31 18.63 -5.20
CA PHE A 20 -19.95 18.37 -5.64
C PHE A 20 -19.81 18.81 -7.11
N PRO A 21 -19.57 20.10 -7.35
CA PRO A 21 -19.64 20.67 -8.69
C PRO A 21 -18.47 20.26 -9.59
N GLY A 22 -18.71 20.36 -10.90
CA GLY A 22 -17.75 20.04 -11.94
C GLY A 22 -17.70 18.55 -12.30
N ARG A 23 -16.75 18.19 -13.16
CA ARG A 23 -16.60 16.82 -13.64
C ARG A 23 -15.83 15.97 -12.62
N LEU A 24 -16.50 14.98 -12.04
CA LEU A 24 -15.92 14.10 -11.03
C LEU A 24 -15.24 12.85 -11.64
N ILE A 25 -14.22 12.33 -10.97
CA ILE A 25 -13.58 11.05 -11.29
C ILE A 25 -14.61 9.93 -11.09
N GLY A 26 -14.88 9.22 -12.19
CA GLY A 26 -15.83 8.11 -12.24
C GLY A 26 -15.42 6.91 -11.37
N GLY A 27 -16.39 6.02 -11.13
CA GLY A 27 -16.14 4.79 -10.38
C GLY A 27 -15.26 3.82 -11.15
N ASP A 28 -14.51 3.01 -10.41
CA ASP A 28 -13.72 1.91 -10.94
C ASP A 28 -13.91 0.64 -10.10
N LYS A 29 -13.14 -0.39 -10.43
CA LYS A 29 -13.15 -1.69 -9.74
C LYS A 29 -12.79 -1.61 -8.24
N PHE A 30 -12.14 -0.53 -7.80
CA PHE A 30 -11.74 -0.31 -6.40
C PHE A 30 -12.68 0.67 -5.67
N ASN A 31 -13.54 1.39 -6.39
CA ASN A 31 -14.55 2.29 -5.85
C ASN A 31 -15.67 2.49 -6.89
N SER A 32 -16.62 1.57 -6.93
CA SER A 32 -17.69 1.55 -7.94
C SER A 32 -18.61 2.78 -7.89
N ARG A 33 -18.73 3.42 -6.72
CA ARG A 33 -19.58 4.60 -6.50
C ARG A 33 -18.89 5.93 -6.88
N GLY A 34 -17.70 5.89 -7.47
CA GLY A 34 -16.96 7.09 -7.86
C GLY A 34 -16.19 7.73 -6.70
N TYR A 35 -15.24 8.58 -7.05
CA TYR A 35 -14.29 9.12 -6.07
C TYR A 35 -14.63 10.51 -5.54
N PHE A 36 -15.58 11.22 -6.13
CA PHE A 36 -15.96 12.59 -5.75
C PHE A 36 -14.82 13.64 -5.87
N GLU A 37 -13.72 13.25 -6.50
CA GLU A 37 -12.61 14.12 -6.84
C GLU A 37 -12.88 14.79 -8.17
N ARG A 38 -12.66 16.10 -8.26
CA ARG A 38 -12.87 16.85 -9.50
C ARG A 38 -11.64 16.71 -10.40
N ILE A 39 -11.85 16.30 -11.66
CA ILE A 39 -10.75 15.88 -12.56
C ILE A 39 -9.75 17.01 -12.79
N ASP A 40 -10.22 18.23 -13.07
CA ASP A 40 -9.40 19.42 -13.32
C ASP A 40 -8.52 19.78 -12.10
N ILE A 41 -9.12 19.88 -10.91
CA ILE A 41 -8.42 20.18 -9.65
C ILE A 41 -7.43 19.07 -9.29
N THR A 42 -7.80 17.79 -9.45
CA THR A 42 -6.89 16.67 -9.21
C THR A 42 -5.68 16.74 -10.14
N ASN A 43 -5.88 17.02 -11.43
CA ASN A 43 -4.80 17.13 -12.40
C ASN A 43 -3.83 18.27 -12.05
N ILE A 44 -4.35 19.45 -11.67
CA ILE A 44 -3.52 20.59 -11.25
C ILE A 44 -2.69 20.23 -10.02
N GLN A 45 -3.31 19.64 -8.99
CA GLN A 45 -2.61 19.25 -7.76
C GLN A 45 -1.57 18.14 -8.00
N ASP A 46 -1.86 17.17 -8.87
CA ASP A 46 -0.89 16.14 -9.25
C ASP A 46 0.31 16.74 -9.97
N GLN A 47 0.10 17.63 -10.95
CA GLN A 47 1.17 18.33 -11.66
C GLN A 47 2.03 19.15 -10.69
N LEU A 48 1.39 19.86 -9.76
CA LEU A 48 2.10 20.61 -8.72
C LEU A 48 2.97 19.68 -7.85
N LEU A 49 2.40 18.58 -7.36
CA LEU A 49 3.15 17.62 -6.54
C LEU A 49 4.27 16.92 -7.33
N VAL A 50 4.12 16.73 -8.65
CA VAL A 50 5.21 16.26 -9.52
C VAL A 50 6.31 17.31 -9.61
N ALA A 51 5.98 18.58 -9.87
CA ALA A 51 6.95 19.68 -9.96
C ALA A 51 7.71 19.89 -8.64
N LEU A 52 7.06 19.68 -7.50
CA LEU A 52 7.68 19.74 -6.17
C LEU A 52 8.46 18.46 -5.81
N GLY A 53 8.42 17.41 -6.62
CA GLY A 53 9.06 16.12 -6.33
C GLY A 53 8.44 15.39 -5.14
N ARG A 54 7.12 15.55 -4.94
CA ARG A 54 6.35 15.06 -3.77
C ARG A 54 5.09 14.30 -4.16
N THR A 55 5.05 13.74 -5.37
CA THR A 55 3.97 12.83 -5.76
C THR A 55 3.92 11.59 -4.85
N TRP A 56 2.72 11.20 -4.44
CA TRP A 56 2.49 10.09 -3.50
C TRP A 56 3.02 8.75 -4.01
N SER A 57 3.06 8.57 -5.33
CA SER A 57 3.59 7.37 -5.99
C SER A 57 5.12 7.36 -6.06
N GLY A 58 5.77 8.50 -5.84
CA GLY A 58 7.23 8.64 -5.87
C GLY A 58 7.89 8.10 -4.60
N ASN A 59 9.21 7.98 -4.62
CA ASN A 59 9.98 7.55 -3.46
C ASN A 59 9.99 8.59 -2.34
N ASP A 60 9.90 9.87 -2.68
CA ASP A 60 9.93 10.99 -1.72
C ASP A 60 8.55 11.57 -1.41
N GLY A 61 7.45 10.92 -1.84
CA GLY A 61 6.08 11.41 -1.65
C GLY A 61 5.67 11.60 -0.19
N TYR A 62 6.34 10.94 0.76
CA TYR A 62 6.09 11.09 2.19
C TYR A 62 6.85 12.25 2.84
N ARG A 63 7.83 12.84 2.14
CA ARG A 63 8.64 13.94 2.68
C ARG A 63 7.84 15.24 2.73
N LEU A 64 8.34 16.20 3.51
CA LEU A 64 7.79 17.57 3.54
C LEU A 64 7.98 18.26 2.20
N LEU A 65 7.04 19.14 1.84
CA LEU A 65 7.18 20.02 0.69
C LEU A 65 8.44 20.91 0.88
N PRO A 66 9.10 21.38 -0.20
CA PRO A 66 10.22 22.33 -0.09
C PRO A 66 9.85 23.55 0.76
N GLN A 67 10.80 24.14 1.49
CA GLN A 67 10.53 25.20 2.48
C GLN A 67 9.72 26.38 1.88
N ASP A 68 10.09 26.85 0.69
CA ASP A 68 9.43 27.99 0.03
C ASP A 68 8.42 27.57 -1.05
N TRP A 69 7.90 26.34 -0.97
CA TRP A 69 6.99 25.80 -2.00
C TRP A 69 5.78 26.70 -2.23
N LEU A 70 5.26 27.35 -1.19
CA LEU A 70 4.05 28.17 -1.27
C LEU A 70 4.22 29.43 -2.14
N SER A 71 5.46 29.89 -2.32
CA SER A 71 5.82 31.04 -3.16
C SER A 71 6.48 30.62 -4.47
N ALA A 72 6.64 29.31 -4.72
CA ALA A 72 7.24 28.82 -5.96
C ALA A 72 6.37 29.15 -7.18
N PRO A 73 6.97 29.46 -8.35
CA PRO A 73 6.21 29.80 -9.56
C PRO A 73 5.18 28.75 -9.98
N CYS A 74 5.50 27.46 -9.84
CA CYS A 74 4.56 26.36 -10.13
C CYS A 74 3.35 26.36 -9.17
N THR A 75 3.55 26.70 -7.90
CA THR A 75 2.47 26.80 -6.91
C THR A 75 1.59 27.99 -7.17
N LEU A 76 2.17 29.16 -7.47
CA LEU A 76 1.40 30.36 -7.82
C LEU A 76 0.56 30.13 -9.09
N HIS A 77 1.14 29.47 -10.09
CA HIS A 77 0.42 29.07 -11.30
C HIS A 77 -0.76 28.13 -10.99
N ALA A 78 -0.51 27.05 -10.24
CA ALA A 78 -1.54 26.10 -9.84
C ALA A 78 -2.66 26.77 -9.00
N ALA A 79 -2.28 27.65 -8.07
CA ALA A 79 -3.22 28.40 -7.23
C ALA A 79 -4.12 29.29 -8.07
N ASN A 80 -3.57 30.01 -9.07
CA ASN A 80 -4.36 30.83 -9.99
C ASN A 80 -5.34 30.00 -10.81
N GLN A 81 -4.92 28.83 -11.33
CA GLN A 81 -5.84 27.95 -12.07
C GLN A 81 -7.01 27.47 -11.20
N ILE A 82 -6.72 27.06 -9.96
CA ILE A 82 -7.77 26.64 -9.00
C ILE A 82 -8.66 27.83 -8.62
N LYS A 83 -8.09 29.02 -8.44
CA LYS A 83 -8.84 30.26 -8.13
C LYS A 83 -9.90 30.55 -9.18
N GLU A 84 -9.53 30.49 -10.46
CA GLU A 84 -10.47 30.73 -11.57
C GLU A 84 -11.57 29.66 -11.64
N ILE A 85 -11.23 28.39 -11.35
CA ILE A 85 -12.22 27.32 -11.20
C ILE A 85 -13.21 27.67 -10.08
N ILE A 86 -12.73 28.00 -8.87
CA ILE A 86 -13.61 28.30 -7.73
C ILE A 86 -14.49 29.52 -8.01
N LYS A 87 -13.95 30.61 -8.59
CA LYS A 87 -14.73 31.80 -8.95
C LYS A 87 -15.88 31.48 -9.90
N SER A 88 -15.62 30.62 -10.89
CA SER A 88 -16.65 30.19 -11.85
C SER A 88 -17.78 29.41 -11.18
N GLU A 89 -17.51 28.74 -10.06
CA GLU A 89 -18.48 27.95 -9.31
C GLU A 89 -19.19 28.76 -8.22
N SER A 90 -18.54 29.79 -7.65
CA SER A 90 -19.02 30.52 -6.47
C SER A 90 -20.14 31.53 -6.76
N GLY A 91 -20.66 31.61 -8.00
CA GLY A 91 -21.79 32.50 -8.32
C GLY A 91 -23.11 32.04 -7.69
N ASN A 92 -23.77 32.92 -6.92
CA ASN A 92 -25.11 32.77 -6.30
C ASN A 92 -25.62 31.32 -6.12
N ARG A 93 -24.93 30.56 -5.26
CA ARG A 93 -25.40 29.23 -4.84
C ARG A 93 -26.13 29.34 -3.51
N GLU A 94 -27.38 28.87 -3.47
CA GLU A 94 -28.16 28.73 -2.23
C GLU A 94 -27.76 27.49 -1.43
N THR A 95 -27.08 26.52 -2.07
CA THR A 95 -26.69 25.24 -1.45
C THR A 95 -25.20 25.17 -1.12
N PRO A 96 -24.83 24.54 0.02
CA PRO A 96 -23.43 24.30 0.35
C PRO A 96 -22.82 23.33 -0.68
N TRP A 97 -21.54 23.53 -1.00
CA TRP A 97 -20.78 22.68 -1.90
C TRP A 97 -19.44 22.29 -1.30
N ALA A 98 -18.85 21.20 -1.81
CA ALA A 98 -17.58 20.68 -1.34
C ALA A 98 -16.64 20.28 -2.48
N ILE A 99 -15.35 20.50 -2.28
CA ILE A 99 -14.28 19.87 -3.06
C ILE A 99 -13.66 18.79 -2.19
N LYS A 100 -13.54 17.59 -2.75
CA LYS A 100 -12.84 16.48 -2.12
C LYS A 100 -11.61 16.12 -2.94
N ASP A 101 -10.43 16.24 -2.36
CA ASP A 101 -9.23 15.59 -2.87
C ASP A 101 -8.28 15.30 -1.69
N PRO A 102 -7.78 14.06 -1.52
CA PRO A 102 -6.82 13.75 -0.48
C PRO A 102 -5.59 14.66 -0.44
N ARG A 103 -5.14 15.19 -1.58
CA ARG A 103 -3.95 16.04 -1.71
C ARG A 103 -4.13 17.41 -1.07
N ILE A 104 -5.38 17.85 -0.85
CA ILE A 104 -5.68 19.07 -0.09
C ILE A 104 -5.02 19.01 1.28
N SER A 105 -4.92 17.82 1.90
CA SER A 105 -4.21 17.65 3.18
C SER A 105 -2.76 18.14 3.12
N LEU A 106 -2.07 17.96 1.98
CA LEU A 106 -0.66 18.36 1.80
C LEU A 106 -0.52 19.80 1.33
N LEU A 107 -1.49 20.28 0.54
CA LEU A 107 -1.50 21.60 -0.08
C LEU A 107 -2.36 22.60 0.71
N LEU A 108 -2.71 22.28 1.96
CA LEU A 108 -3.68 23.02 2.76
C LEU A 108 -3.35 24.52 2.90
N PRO A 109 -2.08 24.95 3.10
CA PRO A 109 -1.76 26.37 3.16
C PRO A 109 -2.13 27.16 1.89
N MET A 110 -2.00 26.54 0.71
CA MET A 110 -2.42 27.15 -0.57
C MET A 110 -3.94 27.29 -0.62
N TRP A 111 -4.68 26.26 -0.19
CA TRP A 111 -6.14 26.29 -0.14
C TRP A 111 -6.69 27.33 0.83
N LEU A 112 -6.06 27.49 2.01
CA LEU A 112 -6.45 28.50 3.00
C LEU A 112 -6.15 29.92 2.52
N ARG A 113 -5.03 30.12 1.82
CA ARG A 113 -4.75 31.40 1.15
C ARG A 113 -5.83 31.73 0.13
N LEU A 114 -6.19 30.77 -0.74
CA LEU A 114 -7.22 30.94 -1.76
C LEU A 114 -8.61 31.21 -1.15
N SER A 115 -8.98 30.53 -0.06
CA SER A 115 -10.26 30.79 0.61
C SER A 115 -10.33 32.19 1.19
N ASN A 116 -9.24 32.70 1.77
CA ASN A 116 -9.17 34.06 2.29
C ASN A 116 -9.23 35.09 1.15
N GLU A 117 -8.49 34.88 0.06
CA GLU A 117 -8.52 35.76 -1.12
C GLU A 117 -9.89 35.82 -1.81
N LEU A 118 -10.67 34.75 -1.73
CA LEU A 118 -12.01 34.64 -2.30
C LEU A 118 -13.12 34.93 -1.28
N ASN A 119 -12.77 35.28 -0.04
CA ASN A 119 -13.70 35.54 1.07
C ASN A 119 -14.73 34.40 1.28
N LEU A 120 -14.25 33.16 1.26
CA LEU A 120 -15.10 31.96 1.43
C LEU A 120 -15.16 31.53 2.89
N GLU A 121 -16.36 31.24 3.39
CA GLU A 121 -16.53 30.49 4.64
C GLU A 121 -16.23 29.01 4.37
N VAL A 122 -15.21 28.46 5.02
CA VAL A 122 -14.72 27.10 4.78
C VAL A 122 -14.75 26.25 6.04
N THR A 123 -15.20 25.00 5.89
CA THR A 123 -15.11 23.96 6.91
C THR A 123 -14.21 22.83 6.42
N LEU A 124 -13.16 22.51 7.18
CA LEU A 124 -12.22 21.44 6.84
C LEU A 124 -12.67 20.10 7.43
N LEU A 125 -13.17 19.20 6.58
CA LEU A 125 -13.52 17.83 6.98
C LEU A 125 -12.36 16.86 6.71
N ALA A 126 -11.93 16.13 7.73
CA ALA A 126 -10.79 15.20 7.66
C ALA A 126 -11.24 13.76 7.96
N ALA A 127 -11.44 12.95 6.91
CA ALA A 127 -11.70 11.52 7.08
C ALA A 127 -10.41 10.79 7.49
N VAL A 128 -10.46 10.09 8.62
CA VAL A 128 -9.38 9.25 9.14
C VAL A 128 -9.82 7.80 9.21
N ARG A 129 -8.89 6.88 8.97
CA ARG A 129 -9.13 5.43 9.07
C ARG A 129 -7.91 4.76 9.66
N HIS A 130 -8.13 3.67 10.37
CA HIS A 130 -7.07 2.88 10.99
C HIS A 130 -5.91 2.59 10.00
N PRO A 131 -4.65 2.88 10.38
CA PRO A 131 -3.50 2.83 9.46
C PRO A 131 -3.29 1.45 8.83
N ALA A 132 -3.65 0.36 9.52
CA ALA A 132 -3.58 -0.99 8.94
C ALA A 132 -4.57 -1.22 7.80
N GLU A 133 -5.78 -0.68 7.91
CA GLU A 133 -6.80 -0.80 6.87
C GLU A 133 -6.41 0.01 5.63
N VAL A 134 -5.90 1.24 5.84
CA VAL A 134 -5.38 2.08 4.75
C VAL A 134 -4.19 1.40 4.07
N SER A 135 -3.23 0.89 4.84
CA SER A 135 -2.05 0.21 4.31
C SER A 135 -2.40 -1.00 3.46
N ARG A 136 -3.30 -1.88 3.95
CA ARG A 136 -3.82 -3.01 3.16
C ARG A 136 -4.45 -2.56 1.86
N SER A 137 -5.31 -1.53 1.91
CA SER A 137 -6.02 -1.04 0.72
C SER A 137 -5.07 -0.44 -0.32
N LEU A 138 -4.03 0.30 0.11
CA LEU A 138 -3.02 0.86 -0.79
C LEU A 138 -2.16 -0.22 -1.41
N ILE A 139 -1.66 -1.17 -0.63
CA ILE A 139 -0.83 -2.28 -1.15
C ILE A 139 -1.63 -3.08 -2.19
N ASN A 140 -2.88 -3.44 -1.86
CA ASN A 140 -3.74 -4.19 -2.78
C ASN A 140 -4.02 -3.44 -4.09
N ARG A 141 -3.98 -2.11 -4.11
CA ARG A 141 -4.24 -1.34 -5.33
C ARG A 141 -2.97 -1.03 -6.12
N ASP A 142 -1.89 -0.70 -5.41
CA ASP A 142 -0.78 0.09 -5.94
C ASP A 142 0.57 -0.64 -5.87
N GLN A 143 0.64 -1.87 -5.34
CA GLN A 143 1.91 -2.59 -5.22
C GLN A 143 2.53 -2.86 -6.60
N ALA A 144 1.73 -3.34 -7.56
CA ALA A 144 2.20 -3.71 -8.89
C ALA A 144 2.58 -2.49 -9.76
N THR A 145 1.98 -1.33 -9.52
CA THR A 145 2.14 -0.14 -10.38
C THR A 145 3.24 0.80 -9.88
N VAL A 146 3.30 1.05 -8.56
CA VAL A 146 4.18 2.08 -7.98
C VAL A 146 5.01 1.55 -6.81
N GLY A 147 5.13 0.22 -6.70
CA GLY A 147 5.90 -0.46 -5.66
C GLY A 147 5.37 -0.17 -4.25
N MET A 148 4.05 0.05 -4.12
CA MET A 148 3.45 0.31 -2.81
C MET A 148 3.71 -0.86 -1.87
N ASN A 149 4.34 -0.57 -0.74
CA ASN A 149 4.61 -1.53 0.32
C ASN A 149 4.11 -0.98 1.65
N SER A 150 4.13 -1.82 2.68
CA SER A 150 3.59 -1.46 3.99
C SER A 150 4.33 -0.32 4.67
N TRP A 151 5.61 -0.09 4.36
CA TRP A 151 6.34 1.02 4.94
C TRP A 151 5.98 2.34 4.27
N LYS A 152 6.02 2.36 2.93
CA LYS A 152 5.60 3.51 2.12
C LYS A 152 4.16 3.92 2.44
N SER A 153 3.24 2.97 2.58
CA SER A 153 1.84 3.26 2.93
C SER A 153 1.69 3.88 4.32
N GLN A 154 2.47 3.43 5.30
CA GLN A 154 2.48 3.98 6.66
C GLN A 154 3.06 5.40 6.69
N LEU A 155 4.16 5.63 5.99
CA LEU A 155 4.75 6.97 5.86
C LEU A 155 3.79 7.97 5.20
N LEU A 156 3.09 7.55 4.14
CA LEU A 156 2.05 8.38 3.51
C LEU A 156 0.89 8.64 4.47
N TRP A 157 0.40 7.62 5.19
CA TRP A 157 -0.65 7.80 6.20
C TRP A 157 -0.23 8.83 7.25
N TRP A 158 0.97 8.70 7.80
CA TRP A 158 1.52 9.66 8.76
C TRP A 158 1.57 11.07 8.17
N ARG A 159 2.18 11.23 7.00
CA ARG A 159 2.41 12.52 6.34
C ARG A 159 1.10 13.28 6.13
N TYR A 160 0.09 12.64 5.56
CA TYR A 160 -1.18 13.29 5.25
C TYR A 160 -1.94 13.70 6.53
N ASN A 161 -2.01 12.83 7.54
CA ASN A 161 -2.75 13.17 8.77
C ASN A 161 -2.01 14.22 9.61
N LYS A 162 -0.67 14.14 9.68
CA LYS A 162 0.15 15.15 10.34
C LYS A 162 0.01 16.52 9.65
N ALA A 163 0.00 16.55 8.32
CA ALA A 163 -0.16 17.79 7.55
C ALA A 163 -1.45 18.53 7.91
N ILE A 164 -2.57 17.82 8.07
CA ILE A 164 -3.84 18.44 8.48
C ILE A 164 -3.70 19.15 9.83
N LEU A 165 -2.97 18.57 10.79
CA LEU A 165 -2.81 19.16 12.11
C LEU A 165 -1.81 20.33 12.13
N THR A 166 -0.72 20.23 11.37
CA THR A 166 0.34 21.25 11.37
C THR A 166 0.06 22.41 10.44
N GLU A 167 -0.72 22.20 9.37
CA GLU A 167 -0.95 23.18 8.30
C GLU A 167 -2.37 23.78 8.31
N SER A 168 -3.20 23.47 9.32
CA SER A 168 -4.56 24.01 9.49
C SER A 168 -4.60 25.27 10.34
N GLU A 169 -3.58 26.11 10.28
CA GLU A 169 -3.58 27.37 11.01
C GLU A 169 -4.77 28.24 10.58
N GLY A 170 -5.47 28.85 11.53
CA GLY A 170 -6.67 29.64 11.25
C GLY A 170 -7.96 28.84 10.99
N ILE A 171 -7.93 27.50 10.96
CA ILE A 171 -9.12 26.67 10.79
C ILE A 171 -9.14 25.49 11.77
N LYS A 172 -10.32 25.10 12.25
CA LYS A 172 -10.51 23.89 13.07
C LYS A 172 -10.84 22.70 12.15
N PRO A 173 -9.94 21.72 11.93
CA PRO A 173 -10.30 20.50 11.22
C PRO A 173 -11.32 19.68 12.02
N VAL A 174 -12.35 19.20 11.35
CA VAL A 174 -13.33 18.26 11.89
C VAL A 174 -12.94 16.86 11.45
N PHE A 175 -12.36 16.08 12.36
CA PHE A 175 -12.01 14.69 12.08
C PHE A 175 -13.24 13.78 12.10
N ILE A 176 -13.34 12.87 11.13
CA ILE A 176 -14.40 11.87 10.97
C ILE A 176 -13.74 10.50 10.98
N ASP A 177 -13.94 9.71 12.04
CA ASP A 177 -13.34 8.38 12.14
C ASP A 177 -14.19 7.36 11.39
N TYR A 178 -13.55 6.71 10.42
CA TYR A 178 -14.18 5.68 9.60
C TYR A 178 -14.79 4.56 10.43
N ARG A 179 -14.17 4.23 11.57
CA ARG A 179 -14.62 3.14 12.45
C ARG A 179 -15.91 3.49 13.19
N ASP A 180 -16.10 4.75 13.53
CA ASP A 180 -17.30 5.22 14.22
C ASP A 180 -18.56 5.13 13.36
N TRP A 181 -18.44 4.99 12.03
CA TRP A 181 -19.60 4.69 11.17
C TRP A 181 -20.15 3.28 11.39
N ARG A 182 -19.35 2.39 11.98
CA ARG A 182 -19.77 1.04 12.40
C ARG A 182 -20.16 1.01 13.86
N GLU A 183 -19.39 1.68 14.71
CA GLU A 183 -19.57 1.59 16.17
C GLU A 183 -20.65 2.52 16.70
N GLN A 184 -20.83 3.70 16.10
CA GLN A 184 -21.76 4.74 16.55
C GLN A 184 -22.28 5.62 15.40
N PRO A 185 -22.93 5.03 14.37
CA PRO A 185 -23.30 5.73 13.13
C PRO A 185 -24.17 6.96 13.36
N THR A 186 -25.23 6.86 14.18
CA THR A 186 -26.14 7.97 14.48
C THR A 186 -25.41 9.11 15.18
N ALA A 187 -24.65 8.82 16.25
CA ALA A 187 -23.92 9.84 16.99
C ALA A 187 -22.86 10.56 16.12
N GLN A 188 -22.18 9.83 15.23
CA GLN A 188 -21.24 10.45 14.29
C GLN A 188 -21.96 11.32 13.24
N LEU A 189 -23.12 10.89 12.74
CA LEU A 189 -23.91 11.69 11.80
C LEU A 189 -24.41 12.98 12.46
N ASP A 190 -24.96 12.89 13.68
CA ASP A 190 -25.44 14.05 14.43
C ASP A 190 -24.30 15.05 14.69
N ARG A 191 -23.12 14.55 15.08
CA ARG A 191 -21.92 15.39 15.24
C ARG A 191 -21.49 16.07 13.94
N LEU A 192 -21.52 15.34 12.82
CA LEU A 192 -21.20 15.91 11.51
C LEU A 192 -22.16 17.04 11.14
N VAL A 193 -23.46 16.84 11.33
CA VAL A 193 -24.50 17.85 11.08
C VAL A 193 -24.30 19.09 11.96
N ALA A 194 -23.99 18.89 13.25
CA ALA A 194 -23.72 19.97 14.19
C ALA A 194 -22.48 20.80 13.80
N GLU A 195 -21.36 20.14 13.45
CA GLU A 195 -20.12 20.82 13.03
C GLU A 195 -20.28 21.55 11.69
N LEU A 196 -21.17 21.08 10.81
CA LEU A 196 -21.55 21.77 9.57
C LEU A 196 -22.55 22.91 9.76
N LYS A 197 -23.09 23.07 10.98
CA LYS A 197 -24.14 24.05 11.31
C LYS A 197 -25.39 23.93 10.42
N PHE A 198 -25.70 22.74 9.94
CA PHE A 198 -26.91 22.53 9.15
C PHE A 198 -28.14 22.52 10.06
N THR A 199 -29.07 23.45 9.86
CA THR A 199 -30.22 23.66 10.75
C THR A 199 -31.50 22.98 10.27
N ASN A 200 -31.61 22.62 8.98
CA ASN A 200 -32.85 22.13 8.36
C ASN A 200 -32.63 20.87 7.49
N ILE A 201 -32.09 19.79 8.04
CA ILE A 201 -31.97 18.52 7.32
C ILE A 201 -33.24 17.70 7.50
N SER A 202 -33.87 17.27 6.41
CA SER A 202 -35.08 16.44 6.49
C SER A 202 -34.79 15.07 7.14
N PRO A 203 -35.74 14.48 7.88
CA PRO A 203 -35.60 13.12 8.42
C PRO A 203 -35.28 12.07 7.33
N THR A 204 -35.78 12.28 6.12
CA THR A 204 -35.49 11.43 4.96
C THR A 204 -34.02 11.52 4.54
N ASN A 205 -33.43 12.71 4.52
CA ASN A 205 -32.01 12.90 4.22
C ASN A 205 -31.12 12.26 5.29
N MET A 206 -31.47 12.41 6.58
CA MET A 206 -30.80 11.73 7.69
C MET A 206 -30.86 10.20 7.55
N SER A 207 -32.03 9.65 7.24
CA SER A 207 -32.22 8.21 7.01
C SER A 207 -31.41 7.71 5.81
N ASN A 208 -31.42 8.46 4.70
CA ASN A 208 -30.64 8.12 3.51
C ASN A 208 -29.13 8.13 3.80
N ALA A 209 -28.65 9.14 4.54
CA ALA A 209 -27.27 9.24 4.97
C ALA A 209 -26.84 8.01 5.80
N LEU A 210 -27.69 7.51 6.70
CA LEU A 210 -27.42 6.29 7.47
C LEU A 210 -27.38 5.03 6.57
N LYS A 211 -28.28 4.93 5.58
CA LYS A 211 -28.33 3.81 4.63
C LYS A 211 -27.11 3.70 3.70
N VAL A 212 -26.42 4.82 3.44
CA VAL A 212 -25.16 4.83 2.66
C VAL A 212 -24.14 3.86 3.28
N PHE A 213 -24.10 3.77 4.61
CA PHE A 213 -23.21 2.88 5.36
C PHE A 213 -23.70 1.43 5.40
N ASP A 214 -25.01 1.25 5.57
CA ASP A 214 -25.65 -0.06 5.77
C ASP A 214 -25.47 -0.99 4.56
N SER A 215 -25.47 -0.42 3.35
CA SER A 215 -25.40 -1.16 2.07
C SER A 215 -24.00 -1.65 1.64
N SER A 216 -22.93 -1.38 2.40
CA SER A 216 -21.55 -1.59 1.93
C SER A 216 -20.59 -2.30 2.91
N LEU A 217 -21.10 -2.83 4.03
CA LEU A 217 -20.28 -3.38 5.10
C LEU A 217 -20.29 -4.92 5.22
N GLN A 218 -20.44 -5.64 4.10
CA GLN A 218 -19.98 -7.03 4.05
C GLN A 218 -18.53 -7.12 3.56
N GLN A 219 -17.74 -7.83 4.37
CA GLN A 219 -16.37 -8.29 4.17
C GLN A 219 -15.25 -7.28 4.44
N ASN A 220 -14.79 -7.26 5.70
CA ASN A 220 -13.48 -7.81 6.01
C ASN A 220 -13.28 -7.98 7.53
N SER A 221 -12.88 -9.20 7.88
CA SER A 221 -12.74 -9.83 9.20
C SER A 221 -12.16 -8.97 10.33
N PRO A 222 -12.52 -9.29 11.59
CA PRO A 222 -12.02 -8.63 12.78
C PRO A 222 -10.51 -8.80 12.92
N ALA A 223 -9.85 -7.68 13.17
CA ALA A 223 -8.72 -7.41 14.07
C ALA A 223 -7.56 -8.40 14.36
N LYS A 224 -7.52 -9.63 13.85
CA LYS A 224 -6.51 -10.63 14.25
C LYS A 224 -5.28 -10.73 13.34
N THR A 225 -5.25 -10.03 12.21
CA THR A 225 -4.13 -10.03 11.25
C THR A 225 -3.66 -8.62 10.89
N TRP A 226 -3.71 -7.68 11.84
CA TRP A 226 -3.08 -6.39 11.64
C TRP A 226 -1.58 -6.61 11.46
N ARG A 227 -1.12 -6.53 10.21
CA ARG A 227 0.30 -6.47 9.83
C ARG A 227 0.99 -5.47 10.77
N SER A 228 2.24 -5.73 11.16
CA SER A 228 2.97 -4.86 12.09
C SER A 228 2.92 -3.40 11.62
N ILE A 229 2.07 -2.61 12.27
CA ILE A 229 2.00 -1.16 12.13
C ILE A 229 2.93 -0.58 13.17
N HIS A 230 3.67 0.44 12.79
CA HIS A 230 4.58 1.12 13.67
C HIS A 230 3.82 1.64 14.90
N PRO A 231 4.25 1.37 16.14
CA PRO A 231 3.49 1.75 17.35
C PRO A 231 3.12 3.24 17.40
N LYS A 232 4.02 4.13 16.99
CA LYS A 232 3.71 5.58 16.89
C LYS A 232 2.54 5.91 15.96
N LEU A 233 2.30 5.13 14.89
CA LEU A 233 1.14 5.35 14.02
C LEU A 233 -0.17 4.95 14.69
N LEU A 234 -0.13 3.85 15.47
CA LEU A 234 -1.28 3.39 16.24
C LEU A 234 -1.62 4.41 17.32
N ASP A 235 -0.63 4.83 18.10
CA ASP A 235 -0.77 5.90 19.09
C ASP A 235 -1.33 7.17 18.44
N PHE A 236 -0.75 7.62 17.32
CA PHE A 236 -1.27 8.80 16.61
C PHE A 236 -2.73 8.65 16.16
N TYR A 237 -3.12 7.48 15.65
CA TYR A 237 -4.51 7.20 15.30
C TYR A 237 -5.43 7.23 16.54
N ASP A 238 -5.00 6.65 17.65
CA ASP A 238 -5.74 6.64 18.90
C ASP A 238 -5.92 8.06 19.46
N GLN A 239 -4.91 8.93 19.37
CA GLN A 239 -5.03 10.35 19.71
C GLN A 239 -6.09 11.05 18.84
N ILE A 240 -6.11 10.80 17.52
CA ILE A 240 -7.13 11.37 16.63
C ILE A 240 -8.53 10.84 17.00
N ARG A 241 -8.65 9.54 17.30
CA ARG A 241 -9.93 8.93 17.67
C ARG A 241 -10.47 9.42 19.01
N ASN A 242 -9.59 9.60 20.00
CA ASN A 242 -9.94 10.22 21.29
C ASN A 242 -10.45 11.65 21.08
N HIS A 243 -9.84 12.41 20.16
CA HIS A 243 -10.32 13.73 19.77
C HIS A 243 -11.70 13.68 19.11
N CYS A 244 -11.94 12.76 18.17
CA CYS A 244 -13.27 12.55 17.56
C CYS A 244 -14.38 12.28 18.58
N ARG A 245 -14.04 11.65 19.71
CA ARG A 245 -14.95 11.27 20.80
C ARG A 245 -15.03 12.29 21.94
N GLY A 246 -14.36 13.44 21.80
CA GLY A 246 -14.37 14.50 22.80
C GLY A 246 -13.50 14.24 24.03
N SER A 247 -12.73 13.14 24.06
CA SER A 247 -11.82 12.81 25.17
C SER A 247 -10.48 13.56 25.11
N GLN A 248 -10.24 14.31 24.03
CA GLN A 248 -8.98 15.02 23.78
C GLN A 248 -9.19 16.32 23.01
N THR A 249 -8.44 17.37 23.38
CA THR A 249 -8.51 18.68 22.71
C THR A 249 -7.68 18.69 21.42
N LEU A 250 -8.08 19.56 20.47
CA LEU A 250 -7.31 19.77 19.26
C LEU A 250 -5.90 20.32 19.56
N THR A 251 -5.76 21.15 20.59
CA THR A 251 -4.46 21.67 21.04
C THR A 251 -3.51 20.55 21.47
N HIS A 252 -4.00 19.58 22.24
CA HIS A 252 -3.20 18.42 22.63
C HIS A 252 -2.83 17.56 21.43
N LEU A 253 -3.77 17.33 20.51
CA LEU A 253 -3.52 16.57 19.28
C LEU A 253 -2.48 17.25 18.36
N ARG A 254 -2.52 18.59 18.23
CA ARG A 254 -1.51 19.37 17.48
C ARG A 254 -0.14 19.28 18.15
N ALA A 255 -0.07 19.44 19.47
CA ALA A 255 1.18 19.31 20.22
C ALA A 255 1.80 17.92 20.03
N PHE A 256 0.98 16.86 20.09
CA PHE A 256 1.42 15.49 19.81
C PHE A 256 2.00 15.35 18.39
N ALA A 257 1.31 15.88 17.38
CA ALA A 257 1.76 15.80 15.99
C ALA A 257 3.07 16.57 15.74
N LEU A 258 3.26 17.72 16.40
CA LEU A 258 4.49 18.52 16.30
C LEU A 258 5.67 17.83 17.00
N ALA A 259 5.47 17.31 18.21
CA ALA A 259 6.51 16.64 19.00
C ALA A 259 7.00 15.33 18.39
N ASN A 260 6.17 14.67 17.56
CA ASN A 260 6.52 13.41 16.94
C ASN A 260 6.99 13.58 15.49
N GLU A 261 8.21 13.12 15.20
CA GLU A 261 8.73 13.06 13.84
C GLU A 261 8.09 11.94 13.02
N VAL A 262 8.20 12.06 11.69
CA VAL A 262 7.91 10.95 10.76
C VAL A 262 8.64 9.71 11.25
N PRO A 263 7.98 8.55 11.37
CA PRO A 263 8.65 7.30 11.71
C PRO A 263 9.87 7.13 10.83
N LYS A 264 11.05 7.11 11.44
CA LYS A 264 12.26 6.81 10.69
C LYS A 264 12.18 5.34 10.32
N HIS A 265 12.49 5.02 9.08
CA HIS A 265 12.82 3.62 8.80
C HIS A 265 14.02 3.34 9.71
N PRO A 266 14.02 2.26 10.51
CA PRO A 266 15.18 1.95 11.33
C PRO A 266 16.38 1.73 10.41
N VAL A 267 17.20 2.75 10.23
CA VAL A 267 18.56 2.67 9.71
C VAL A 267 19.31 3.94 10.09
N HIS A 268 20.51 3.82 10.69
CA HIS A 268 21.77 4.16 10.01
C HIS A 268 22.99 4.45 10.91
N LEU A 269 22.89 4.64 12.23
CA LEU A 269 24.08 5.10 12.99
C LEU A 269 24.99 4.01 13.56
N THR A 270 24.54 2.76 13.71
CA THR A 270 25.32 1.69 14.36
C THR A 270 26.04 0.72 13.42
N SER A 271 25.74 0.70 12.11
CA SER A 271 25.97 -0.49 11.26
C SER A 271 26.96 -0.33 10.08
N LYS A 272 27.83 0.69 10.03
CA LYS A 272 28.86 0.74 8.96
C LYS A 272 29.73 -0.53 8.89
N ILE A 273 29.97 -1.18 10.04
CA ILE A 273 30.74 -2.43 10.15
C ILE A 273 29.86 -3.65 9.84
N ALA A 274 28.63 -3.72 10.35
CA ALA A 274 27.70 -4.80 10.04
C ALA A 274 27.43 -4.89 8.53
N HIS A 275 27.24 -3.75 7.85
CA HIS A 275 27.12 -3.72 6.38
C HIS A 275 28.37 -4.20 5.62
N ARG A 276 29.59 -4.11 6.19
CA ARG A 276 30.79 -4.68 5.53
C ARG A 276 30.77 -6.21 5.54
N TRP A 277 30.39 -6.81 6.67
CA TRP A 277 30.27 -8.27 6.79
C TRP A 277 29.07 -8.81 6.05
N ASP A 278 27.96 -8.09 6.09
CA ASP A 278 26.74 -8.40 5.35
C ASP A 278 27.00 -8.44 3.83
N ARG A 279 27.78 -7.48 3.30
CA ARG A 279 28.23 -7.49 1.90
C ARG A 279 29.05 -8.74 1.54
N LEU A 280 29.86 -9.28 2.45
CA LEU A 280 30.61 -10.52 2.23
C LEU A 280 29.65 -11.73 2.14
N TRP A 281 28.63 -11.78 2.99
CA TRP A 281 27.60 -12.83 2.92
C TRP A 281 26.77 -12.74 1.64
N LEU A 282 26.34 -11.53 1.28
CA LEU A 282 25.61 -11.26 0.05
C LEU A 282 26.43 -11.60 -1.20
N PHE A 283 27.74 -11.33 -1.19
CA PHE A 283 28.64 -11.69 -2.30
C PHE A 283 28.78 -13.21 -2.49
N ARG A 284 28.63 -13.99 -1.41
CA ARG A 284 28.78 -15.46 -1.42
C ARG A 284 27.53 -16.21 -1.86
N THR A 285 26.33 -15.63 -1.72
CA THR A 285 25.08 -16.32 -2.07
C THR A 285 24.82 -16.34 -3.59
N LYS A 286 24.17 -17.41 -4.05
CA LYS A 286 23.65 -17.53 -5.42
C LYS A 286 22.30 -16.79 -5.61
N LEU A 287 21.68 -16.28 -4.54
CA LEU A 287 20.44 -15.50 -4.63
C LEU A 287 20.62 -14.18 -5.40
N ILE A 288 21.79 -13.56 -5.32
CA ILE A 288 22.07 -12.25 -5.94
C ILE A 288 22.57 -12.39 -7.39
N SER A 289 22.88 -13.61 -7.85
CA SER A 289 23.16 -13.92 -9.26
C SER A 289 23.02 -15.43 -9.55
N PRO A 290 22.21 -15.84 -10.55
CA PRO A 290 22.05 -17.26 -10.88
C PRO A 290 23.29 -17.84 -11.62
N PRO A 291 23.56 -19.15 -11.50
CA PRO A 291 24.69 -19.86 -12.14
C PRO A 291 24.42 -20.30 -13.60
N PRO A 292 25.44 -20.61 -14.46
CA PRO A 292 26.78 -21.10 -14.09
C PRO A 292 28.05 -20.40 -14.68
N ALA A 293 29.20 -20.70 -14.03
CA ALA A 293 30.65 -20.56 -14.37
C ALA A 293 31.37 -19.17 -14.39
N PRO A 294 32.64 -19.09 -13.94
CA PRO A 294 33.32 -17.83 -13.61
C PRO A 294 33.79 -17.09 -14.86
N SER A 295 33.06 -16.06 -15.26
CA SER A 295 33.52 -15.05 -16.22
C SER A 295 33.74 -13.70 -15.52
N PRO A 296 34.67 -12.85 -16.01
CA PRO A 296 34.87 -11.50 -15.48
C PRO A 296 33.61 -10.62 -15.48
N ILE A 297 32.68 -10.88 -16.42
CA ILE A 297 31.41 -10.14 -16.58
C ILE A 297 30.47 -10.40 -15.39
N GLN A 298 30.42 -11.63 -14.86
CA GLN A 298 29.52 -11.97 -13.74
C GLN A 298 29.95 -11.35 -12.41
N ILE A 299 31.25 -11.18 -12.18
CA ILE A 299 31.75 -10.49 -10.98
C ILE A 299 31.27 -9.03 -11.01
N GLN A 300 31.30 -8.38 -12.18
CA GLN A 300 30.77 -7.02 -12.35
C GLN A 300 29.25 -6.97 -12.12
N GLU A 301 28.49 -7.93 -12.63
CA GLU A 301 27.04 -8.02 -12.39
C GLU A 301 26.69 -8.23 -10.91
N ARG A 302 27.43 -9.09 -10.20
CA ARG A 302 27.29 -9.25 -8.74
C ARG A 302 27.55 -7.97 -7.99
N TRP A 303 28.64 -7.26 -8.30
CA TRP A 303 28.94 -5.97 -7.68
C TRP A 303 27.85 -4.93 -8.00
N ARG A 304 27.31 -4.95 -9.22
CA ARG A 304 26.19 -4.08 -9.61
C ARG A 304 24.93 -4.40 -8.81
N ALA A 305 24.56 -5.67 -8.67
CA ALA A 305 23.40 -6.10 -7.89
C ALA A 305 23.55 -5.77 -6.40
N LEU A 306 24.74 -5.96 -5.83
CA LEU A 306 25.06 -5.56 -4.45
C LEU A 306 24.98 -4.05 -4.25
N LYS A 307 25.52 -3.28 -5.20
CA LYS A 307 25.47 -1.81 -5.15
C LYS A 307 24.04 -1.32 -5.25
N LEU A 308 23.25 -1.88 -6.17
CA LEU A 308 21.85 -1.56 -6.36
C LEU A 308 21.01 -1.92 -5.13
N HIS A 309 21.24 -3.10 -4.55
CA HIS A 309 20.61 -3.49 -3.29
C HIS A 309 20.99 -2.55 -2.15
N ALA A 310 22.28 -2.22 -1.98
CA ALA A 310 22.73 -1.29 -0.94
C ALA A 310 22.19 0.13 -1.13
N GLN A 311 21.90 0.55 -2.37
CA GLN A 311 21.28 1.84 -2.68
C GLN A 311 19.77 1.87 -2.38
N HIS A 312 19.09 0.74 -2.53
CA HIS A 312 17.64 0.64 -2.38
C HIS A 312 17.18 0.00 -1.07
N TRP A 313 18.07 -0.65 -0.33
CA TRP A 313 17.85 -1.02 1.06
C TRP A 313 17.81 0.27 1.92
N PRO A 314 16.83 0.45 2.81
CA PRO A 314 15.84 -0.53 3.26
C PRO A 314 14.49 -0.48 2.53
N HIS A 315 14.37 0.33 1.48
CA HIS A 315 13.12 0.64 0.77
C HIS A 315 12.50 -0.54 0.01
N GLY A 316 13.00 -1.77 0.18
CA GLY A 316 12.29 -2.99 -0.15
C GLY A 316 12.61 -3.61 -1.51
N ILE A 317 13.64 -3.14 -2.22
CA ILE A 317 14.10 -3.81 -3.45
C ILE A 317 14.99 -4.98 -3.04
N SER A 318 14.42 -6.18 -3.13
CA SER A 318 15.17 -7.42 -3.05
C SER A 318 16.14 -7.52 -4.24
N PRO A 319 17.38 -7.99 -4.05
CA PRO A 319 18.32 -8.21 -5.14
C PRO A 319 17.96 -9.44 -5.99
N SER A 320 16.96 -10.22 -5.58
CA SER A 320 16.53 -11.44 -6.25
C SER A 320 15.01 -11.51 -6.33
N ILE A 321 14.48 -11.84 -7.51
CA ILE A 321 13.04 -12.13 -7.64
C ILE A 321 12.63 -13.38 -6.83
N LEU A 322 13.60 -14.24 -6.48
CA LEU A 322 13.41 -15.42 -5.63
C LEU A 322 13.45 -15.11 -4.13
N PHE A 323 13.58 -13.83 -3.75
CA PHE A 323 13.54 -13.38 -2.36
C PHE A 323 12.52 -12.25 -2.20
N SER A 324 11.60 -12.40 -1.24
CA SER A 324 10.57 -11.42 -0.94
C SER A 324 10.73 -10.92 0.49
N ASN A 325 11.16 -9.66 0.64
CA ASN A 325 11.28 -9.00 1.95
C ASN A 325 9.95 -9.08 2.72
N GLU A 326 8.83 -8.82 2.03
CA GLU A 326 7.51 -8.83 2.67
C GLU A 326 7.12 -10.23 3.16
N TRP A 327 7.48 -11.28 2.43
CA TRP A 327 7.23 -12.65 2.85
C TRP A 327 8.07 -13.05 4.07
N VAL A 328 9.32 -12.61 4.12
CA VAL A 328 10.19 -12.81 5.30
C VAL A 328 9.66 -12.02 6.49
N TYR A 329 9.26 -10.76 6.31
CA TYR A 329 8.66 -9.97 7.39
C TYR A 329 7.34 -10.56 7.91
N GLN A 330 6.56 -11.24 7.08
CA GLN A 330 5.34 -11.92 7.53
C GLN A 330 5.64 -13.09 8.48
N GLN A 331 6.74 -13.80 8.26
CA GLN A 331 7.15 -14.92 9.12
C GLN A 331 7.96 -14.42 10.34
N LYS A 332 8.69 -13.31 10.20
CA LYS A 332 9.49 -12.68 11.27
C LYS A 332 9.26 -11.16 11.34
N PRO A 333 8.14 -10.71 11.94
CA PRO A 333 7.75 -9.29 11.95
C PRO A 333 8.78 -8.33 12.55
N ASP A 334 9.54 -8.78 13.55
CA ASP A 334 10.54 -7.95 14.24
C ASP A 334 11.67 -7.47 13.31
N LEU A 335 11.97 -8.23 12.25
CA LEU A 335 13.00 -7.85 11.28
C LEU A 335 12.68 -6.56 10.53
N ARG A 336 11.38 -6.25 10.35
CA ARG A 336 10.95 -5.01 9.69
C ARG A 336 11.47 -3.78 10.43
N TYR A 337 11.67 -3.89 11.74
CA TYR A 337 12.15 -2.81 12.59
C TYR A 337 13.62 -2.95 12.99
N SER A 338 14.28 -4.03 12.56
CA SER A 338 15.69 -4.25 12.82
C SER A 338 16.57 -3.42 11.89
N ASP A 339 17.80 -3.18 12.33
CA ASP A 339 18.86 -2.60 11.50
C ASP A 339 19.52 -3.63 10.56
N ARG A 340 19.01 -4.88 10.55
CA ARG A 340 19.54 -5.97 9.75
C ARG A 340 18.84 -6.02 8.40
N ASP A 341 19.64 -6.19 7.36
CA ASP A 341 19.17 -6.57 6.04
C ASP A 341 18.47 -7.95 6.12
N PRO A 342 17.20 -8.08 5.70
CA PRO A 342 16.41 -9.29 5.80
C PRO A 342 16.96 -10.39 4.91
N LEU A 343 17.60 -10.06 3.79
CA LEU A 343 18.26 -11.07 2.96
C LEU A 343 19.48 -11.61 3.68
N VAL A 344 20.32 -10.74 4.25
CA VAL A 344 21.48 -11.19 5.03
C VAL A 344 21.06 -11.99 6.25
N TRP A 345 20.06 -11.49 6.97
CA TRP A 345 19.50 -12.18 8.12
C TRP A 345 18.96 -13.54 7.70
N TYR A 346 18.23 -13.62 6.59
CA TYR A 346 17.71 -14.89 6.06
C TYR A 346 18.83 -15.87 5.73
N LEU A 347 19.88 -15.40 5.03
CA LEU A 347 21.03 -16.22 4.67
C LEU A 347 21.77 -16.77 5.90
N ARG A 348 21.83 -16.01 6.99
CA ARG A 348 22.54 -16.37 8.21
C ARG A 348 21.71 -17.22 9.18
N TYR A 349 20.45 -16.86 9.36
CA TYR A 349 19.60 -17.35 10.44
C TYR A 349 18.27 -17.92 9.95
N GLY A 350 17.75 -17.42 8.82
CA GLY A 350 16.44 -17.80 8.31
C GLY A 350 16.28 -19.31 8.09
N HIS A 351 17.35 -19.98 7.65
CA HIS A 351 17.38 -21.44 7.56
C HIS A 351 17.11 -22.12 8.92
N GLN A 352 17.80 -21.70 9.98
CA GLN A 352 17.68 -22.32 11.31
C GLN A 352 16.30 -22.06 11.93
N GLU A 353 15.70 -20.92 11.63
CA GLU A 353 14.36 -20.55 12.11
C GLU A 353 13.22 -21.09 11.23
N GLY A 354 13.50 -21.93 10.22
CA GLY A 354 12.48 -22.49 9.33
C GLY A 354 11.81 -21.48 8.40
N ILE A 355 12.39 -20.28 8.26
CA ILE A 355 11.87 -19.21 7.41
C ILE A 355 12.12 -19.56 5.94
N THR A 356 11.13 -19.26 5.09
CA THR A 356 11.26 -19.37 3.63
C THR A 356 11.42 -17.97 3.01
N CYS A 357 12.22 -17.86 1.95
CA CYS A 357 12.52 -16.57 1.30
C CYS A 357 11.42 -16.08 0.36
N HIS A 358 10.55 -16.97 -0.13
CA HIS A 358 9.50 -16.63 -1.08
C HIS A 358 8.31 -17.61 -0.94
N PRO A 359 7.05 -17.18 -1.13
CA PRO A 359 5.87 -18.04 -0.97
C PRO A 359 5.84 -19.27 -1.89
N LEU A 360 6.53 -19.20 -3.04
CA LEU A 360 6.67 -20.32 -3.99
C LEU A 360 7.92 -21.18 -3.76
N ILE A 361 8.53 -21.08 -2.58
CA ILE A 361 9.71 -21.87 -2.21
C ILE A 361 9.44 -22.48 -0.84
N SER A 362 8.95 -23.72 -0.84
CA SER A 362 8.82 -24.55 0.35
C SER A 362 10.10 -25.36 0.53
N ARG A 363 10.82 -25.08 1.61
CA ARG A 363 12.09 -25.75 1.90
C ARG A 363 11.91 -27.25 2.14
N SER A 364 11.00 -27.65 3.02
CA SER A 364 10.78 -29.06 3.37
C SER A 364 10.38 -29.87 2.14
N PHE A 365 9.46 -29.33 1.33
CA PHE A 365 9.02 -29.96 0.09
C PHE A 365 10.12 -30.04 -0.98
N TYR A 366 10.94 -28.99 -1.11
CA TYR A 366 12.04 -29.02 -2.05
C TYR A 366 13.13 -30.01 -1.62
N ALA A 367 13.48 -30.03 -0.32
CA ALA A 367 14.49 -30.93 0.23
C ALA A 367 14.06 -32.41 0.21
N SER A 368 12.78 -32.72 0.36
CA SER A 368 12.29 -34.11 0.31
C SER A 368 12.50 -34.79 -1.05
N GLN A 369 12.67 -34.00 -2.13
CA GLN A 369 13.02 -34.51 -3.46
C GLN A 369 14.51 -34.89 -3.59
N PHE A 370 15.34 -34.57 -2.60
CA PHE A 370 16.78 -34.83 -2.55
C PHE A 370 17.20 -35.42 -1.19
N PRO A 371 16.68 -36.60 -0.79
CA PRO A 371 16.86 -37.13 0.57
C PRO A 371 18.31 -37.47 0.95
N LYS A 372 19.23 -37.51 -0.02
CA LYS A 372 20.65 -37.82 0.17
C LYS A 372 21.57 -36.58 0.06
N GLU A 373 21.00 -35.39 -0.08
CA GLU A 373 21.76 -34.15 -0.28
C GLU A 373 21.46 -33.17 0.86
N ASP A 374 22.48 -32.46 1.34
CA ASP A 374 22.27 -31.36 2.28
C ASP A 374 21.78 -30.11 1.54
N ILE A 375 20.51 -29.77 1.74
CA ILE A 375 19.86 -28.62 1.13
C ILE A 375 19.81 -27.45 2.12
N SER A 376 20.99 -26.95 2.49
CA SER A 376 21.13 -25.80 3.38
C SER A 376 20.64 -24.48 2.74
N GLU A 377 20.89 -24.27 1.44
CA GLU A 377 20.36 -23.14 0.66
C GLU A 377 19.46 -23.65 -0.50
N PRO A 378 18.14 -23.80 -0.29
CA PRO A 378 17.23 -24.33 -1.32
C PRO A 378 17.26 -23.55 -2.64
N VAL A 379 17.38 -22.23 -2.59
CA VAL A 379 17.41 -21.39 -3.80
C VAL A 379 18.72 -21.56 -4.57
N GLY A 380 19.85 -21.56 -3.86
CA GLY A 380 21.15 -21.80 -4.48
C GLY A 380 21.21 -23.19 -5.12
N HIS A 381 20.74 -24.22 -4.42
CA HIS A 381 20.64 -25.58 -4.98
C HIS A 381 19.67 -25.65 -6.17
N TYR A 382 18.52 -24.99 -6.09
CA TYR A 382 17.55 -24.92 -7.18
C TYR A 382 18.17 -24.35 -8.44
N LEU A 383 18.80 -23.17 -8.32
CA LEU A 383 19.44 -22.45 -9.41
C LEU A 383 20.62 -23.21 -10.03
N ASP A 384 21.33 -24.00 -9.23
CA ASP A 384 22.48 -24.79 -9.67
C ASP A 384 22.09 -26.12 -10.34
N LYS A 385 21.14 -26.83 -9.76
CA LYS A 385 20.88 -28.24 -10.09
C LYS A 385 19.40 -28.57 -10.16
N GLY A 386 18.61 -28.06 -9.21
CA GLY A 386 17.19 -28.40 -9.08
C GLY A 386 16.37 -28.19 -10.33
N TRP A 387 16.50 -27.01 -10.96
CA TRP A 387 15.70 -26.68 -12.13
C TRP A 387 16.03 -27.57 -13.34
N ARG A 388 17.28 -28.04 -13.46
CA ARG A 388 17.71 -28.97 -14.51
C ARG A 388 17.14 -30.37 -14.31
N LYS A 389 16.84 -30.72 -13.05
CA LYS A 389 16.17 -31.97 -12.66
C LYS A 389 14.64 -31.84 -12.58
N GLN A 390 14.06 -30.73 -13.06
CA GLN A 390 12.62 -30.43 -12.99
C GLN A 390 12.04 -30.48 -11.56
N ALA A 391 12.87 -30.26 -10.54
CA ALA A 391 12.44 -30.30 -9.16
C ALA A 391 11.50 -29.14 -8.83
N SER A 392 10.40 -29.46 -8.16
CA SER A 392 9.35 -28.51 -7.81
C SER A 392 9.72 -27.74 -6.55
N THR A 393 9.75 -26.41 -6.58
CA THR A 393 10.08 -25.59 -5.40
C THR A 393 8.93 -25.48 -4.41
N HIS A 394 7.71 -25.77 -4.85
CA HIS A 394 6.49 -25.71 -4.04
C HIS A 394 5.45 -26.68 -4.63
N PRO A 395 4.54 -27.27 -3.83
CA PRO A 395 3.49 -28.15 -4.35
C PRO A 395 2.64 -27.54 -5.48
N LEU A 396 2.42 -26.22 -5.40
CA LEU A 396 1.69 -25.43 -6.41
C LEU A 396 2.56 -24.87 -7.54
N PHE A 397 3.83 -25.26 -7.64
CA PHE A 397 4.72 -24.93 -8.74
C PHE A 397 5.43 -26.17 -9.28
N GLN A 398 4.97 -26.65 -10.44
CA GLN A 398 5.45 -27.86 -11.10
C GLN A 398 6.15 -27.46 -12.41
N PRO A 399 7.50 -27.51 -12.48
CA PRO A 399 8.28 -27.07 -13.64
C PRO A 399 7.83 -27.68 -14.98
N ASP A 400 7.61 -28.99 -15.04
CA ASP A 400 7.18 -29.68 -16.27
C ASP A 400 5.76 -29.30 -16.70
N TYR A 401 4.86 -29.06 -15.74
CA TYR A 401 3.52 -28.57 -16.05
C TYR A 401 3.62 -27.15 -16.62
N TYR A 402 4.35 -26.27 -15.94
CA TYR A 402 4.52 -24.88 -16.35
C TYR A 402 5.15 -24.76 -17.74
N ARG A 403 6.21 -25.52 -18.03
CA ARG A 403 6.83 -25.57 -19.36
C ARG A 403 5.84 -25.99 -20.45
N ARG A 404 5.02 -27.02 -20.19
CA ARG A 404 3.96 -27.44 -21.13
C ARG A 404 2.93 -26.34 -21.35
N GLN A 405 2.51 -25.64 -20.31
CA GLN A 405 1.59 -24.50 -20.42
C GLN A 405 2.19 -23.33 -21.22
N CYS A 406 3.50 -23.08 -21.09
CA CYS A 406 4.20 -22.10 -21.91
C CYS A 406 4.27 -22.54 -23.39
N LEU A 407 4.59 -23.81 -23.66
CA LEU A 407 4.66 -24.34 -25.02
C LEU A 407 3.32 -24.28 -25.76
N LEU A 408 2.20 -24.52 -25.07
CA LEU A 408 0.84 -24.34 -25.61
C LEU A 408 0.53 -22.87 -26.02
N LYS A 409 1.41 -21.94 -25.65
CA LYS A 409 1.33 -20.51 -25.95
C LYS A 409 2.54 -20.05 -26.79
N ASP A 410 3.27 -20.98 -27.39
CA ASP A 410 4.48 -20.72 -28.19
C ASP A 410 5.61 -20.01 -27.42
N ILE A 411 5.67 -20.20 -26.09
CA ILE A 411 6.71 -19.63 -25.22
C ILE A 411 7.72 -20.72 -24.85
N VAL A 412 8.98 -20.53 -25.26
CA VAL A 412 10.09 -21.43 -24.90
C VAL A 412 10.81 -20.91 -23.65
N VAL A 413 10.84 -21.73 -22.60
CA VAL A 413 11.52 -21.41 -21.34
C VAL A 413 12.95 -21.99 -21.37
N THR A 414 13.97 -21.17 -21.59
CA THR A 414 15.37 -21.62 -21.68
C THR A 414 16.12 -21.67 -20.35
N GLY A 415 15.60 -21.02 -19.31
CA GLY A 415 16.21 -20.93 -17.98
C GLY A 415 15.45 -21.65 -16.86
N PRO A 416 15.72 -21.29 -15.58
CA PRO A 416 15.00 -21.81 -14.43
C PRO A 416 13.49 -21.46 -14.51
N PRO A 417 12.58 -22.45 -14.50
CA PRO A 417 11.15 -22.21 -14.69
C PRO A 417 10.52 -21.26 -13.69
N LEU A 418 10.94 -21.30 -12.42
CA LEU A 418 10.39 -20.42 -11.38
C LEU A 418 10.76 -18.95 -11.65
N VAL A 419 11.96 -18.69 -12.14
CA VAL A 419 12.40 -17.32 -12.50
C VAL A 419 11.51 -16.79 -13.62
N HIS A 420 11.39 -17.55 -14.72
CA HIS A 420 10.53 -17.18 -15.84
C HIS A 420 9.05 -17.01 -15.42
N PHE A 421 8.55 -17.86 -14.53
CA PHE A 421 7.20 -17.72 -13.99
C PHE A 421 7.04 -16.40 -13.23
N LEU A 422 7.96 -16.05 -12.33
CA LEU A 422 7.85 -14.84 -11.53
C LEU A 422 8.03 -13.56 -12.39
N GLU A 423 8.87 -13.60 -13.41
CA GLU A 423 9.11 -12.46 -14.31
C GLU A 423 7.95 -12.25 -15.30
N HIS A 424 7.43 -13.33 -15.88
CA HIS A 424 6.51 -13.29 -17.02
C HIS A 424 5.24 -14.12 -16.80
N GLY A 425 5.39 -15.41 -16.43
CA GLY A 425 4.28 -16.36 -16.40
C GLY A 425 3.11 -15.98 -15.48
N ALA A 426 3.43 -15.46 -14.31
CA ALA A 426 2.49 -15.07 -13.28
C ALA A 426 1.60 -13.89 -13.74
N LYS A 427 2.16 -12.95 -14.50
CA LYS A 427 1.42 -11.82 -15.10
C LYS A 427 0.55 -12.25 -16.28
N ALA A 428 1.03 -13.23 -17.05
CA ALA A 428 0.35 -13.77 -18.22
C ALA A 428 -0.68 -14.86 -17.90
N ASP A 429 -1.02 -15.07 -16.62
CA ASP A 429 -1.95 -16.12 -16.15
C ASP A 429 -1.65 -17.52 -16.70
N ILE A 430 -0.37 -17.84 -16.81
CA ILE A 430 0.06 -19.18 -17.20
C ILE A 430 0.01 -20.08 -15.97
N GLY A 431 -0.69 -21.21 -16.07
CA GLY A 431 -0.84 -22.17 -14.98
C GLY A 431 0.50 -22.74 -14.54
N ALA A 432 0.79 -22.69 -13.23
CA ALA A 432 2.06 -23.13 -12.67
C ALA A 432 2.02 -24.55 -12.10
N SER A 433 0.82 -25.10 -11.87
CA SER A 433 0.61 -26.50 -11.49
C SER A 433 -0.79 -26.95 -11.88
N LYS A 434 -1.01 -28.26 -11.91
CA LYS A 434 -2.34 -28.87 -12.10
C LYS A 434 -3.30 -28.66 -10.91
N HIS A 435 -2.85 -28.02 -9.83
CA HIS A 435 -3.61 -27.85 -8.60
C HIS A 435 -4.10 -26.41 -8.40
N PHE A 436 -3.79 -25.52 -9.36
CA PHE A 436 -4.16 -24.12 -9.28
C PHE A 436 -4.38 -23.54 -10.68
N ASP A 437 -5.61 -23.17 -10.98
CA ASP A 437 -5.97 -22.48 -12.22
C ASP A 437 -6.09 -20.97 -11.96
N PRO A 438 -5.15 -20.15 -12.48
CA PRO A 438 -5.17 -18.71 -12.25
C PRO A 438 -6.39 -18.01 -12.85
N LYS A 439 -6.96 -18.52 -13.95
CA LYS A 439 -8.14 -17.93 -14.59
C LYS A 439 -9.40 -18.21 -13.78
N LYS A 440 -9.60 -19.47 -13.37
CA LYS A 440 -10.72 -19.84 -12.48
C LYS A 440 -10.63 -19.10 -11.14
N TYR A 441 -9.43 -18.99 -10.56
CA TYR A 441 -9.25 -18.27 -9.31
C TYR A 441 -9.64 -16.78 -9.45
N ARG A 442 -9.26 -16.11 -10.54
CA ARG A 442 -9.70 -14.73 -10.82
C ARG A 442 -11.20 -14.62 -11.04
N SER A 443 -11.84 -15.58 -11.70
CA SER A 443 -13.30 -15.53 -11.91
C SER A 443 -14.07 -15.75 -10.61
N LEU A 444 -13.57 -16.61 -9.72
CA LEU A 444 -14.16 -16.85 -8.40
C LEU A 444 -13.92 -15.69 -7.43
N TYR A 445 -12.79 -15.00 -7.57
CA TYR A 445 -12.40 -13.90 -6.70
C TYR A 445 -12.09 -12.64 -7.51
N PRO A 446 -13.14 -11.89 -7.91
CA PRO A 446 -12.97 -10.67 -8.70
C PRO A 446 -12.02 -9.66 -8.05
N ASP A 447 -11.98 -9.59 -6.72
CA ASP A 447 -11.06 -8.73 -5.96
C ASP A 447 -9.58 -9.07 -6.19
N VAL A 448 -9.25 -10.31 -6.57
CA VAL A 448 -7.89 -10.71 -6.93
C VAL A 448 -7.52 -10.18 -8.31
N ALA A 449 -8.45 -10.27 -9.28
CA ALA A 449 -8.27 -9.66 -10.60
C ALA A 449 -8.10 -8.13 -10.49
N THR A 450 -8.68 -7.51 -9.47
CA THR A 450 -8.47 -6.09 -9.22
C THR A 450 -7.15 -5.78 -8.52
N SER A 451 -6.66 -6.67 -7.66
CA SER A 451 -5.50 -6.45 -6.77
C SER A 451 -4.14 -6.30 -7.47
N GLY A 452 -4.02 -6.69 -8.74
CA GLY A 452 -2.74 -6.71 -9.46
C GLY A 452 -1.76 -7.79 -8.98
N TYR A 453 -2.09 -8.57 -7.95
CA TYR A 453 -1.34 -9.78 -7.62
C TYR A 453 -1.57 -10.86 -8.68
N ALA A 454 -0.51 -11.58 -9.01
CA ALA A 454 -0.68 -12.85 -9.71
C ALA A 454 -1.53 -13.80 -8.84
N PRO A 455 -2.54 -14.48 -9.39
CA PRO A 455 -3.49 -15.29 -8.63
C PRO A 455 -2.86 -16.29 -7.67
N LEU A 456 -1.84 -17.02 -8.14
CA LEU A 456 -1.14 -18.01 -7.34
C LEU A 456 -0.39 -17.37 -6.16
N ILE A 457 0.24 -16.22 -6.39
CA ILE A 457 0.93 -15.46 -5.33
C ILE A 457 -0.09 -14.93 -4.32
N HIS A 458 -1.22 -14.38 -4.79
CA HIS A 458 -2.30 -13.94 -3.90
C HIS A 458 -2.78 -15.09 -3.02
N TYR A 459 -3.05 -16.25 -3.63
CA TYR A 459 -3.53 -17.42 -2.89
C TYR A 459 -2.57 -17.82 -1.78
N LEU A 460 -1.27 -17.91 -2.07
CA LEU A 460 -0.24 -18.32 -1.12
C LEU A 460 0.00 -17.32 0.02
N ILE A 461 -0.14 -16.03 -0.27
CA ILE A 461 0.07 -14.99 0.74
C ILE A 461 -1.19 -14.77 1.58
N TYR A 462 -2.38 -14.78 0.95
CA TYR A 462 -3.65 -14.36 1.56
C TYR A 462 -4.75 -15.42 1.42
N GLY A 463 -4.98 -15.90 0.20
CA GLY A 463 -6.21 -16.63 -0.13
C GLY A 463 -6.48 -17.85 0.75
N TRP A 464 -5.48 -18.69 1.01
CA TRP A 464 -5.68 -19.89 1.84
C TRP A 464 -6.05 -19.55 3.29
N LYS A 465 -5.49 -18.47 3.86
CA LYS A 465 -5.81 -17.99 5.22
C LYS A 465 -7.21 -17.39 5.30
N GLU A 466 -7.70 -16.87 4.19
CA GLU A 466 -9.05 -16.33 4.04
C GLU A 466 -10.08 -17.43 3.72
N GLY A 467 -9.69 -18.71 3.71
CA GLY A 467 -10.57 -19.83 3.39
C GLY A 467 -10.97 -19.91 1.92
N ARG A 468 -10.24 -19.23 1.02
CA ARG A 468 -10.53 -19.26 -0.42
C ARG A 468 -10.18 -20.62 -1.01
N SER A 469 -11.00 -21.09 -1.94
CA SER A 469 -10.70 -22.27 -2.75
C SER A 469 -9.63 -21.92 -3.80
N PRO A 470 -8.62 -22.77 -4.04
CA PRO A 470 -7.64 -22.56 -5.11
C PRO A 470 -8.21 -22.75 -6.52
N GLY A 471 -9.50 -23.11 -6.65
CA GLY A 471 -10.17 -23.30 -7.93
C GLY A 471 -10.23 -24.74 -8.43
N GLU A 472 -9.55 -25.67 -7.76
CA GLU A 472 -9.65 -27.13 -7.91
C GLU A 472 -9.44 -27.84 -6.55
N GLN A 473 -9.80 -29.13 -6.44
CA GLN A 473 -9.56 -29.90 -5.20
C GLN A 473 -8.05 -30.04 -4.97
N LEU A 474 -7.55 -29.43 -3.89
CA LEU A 474 -6.26 -29.81 -3.33
C LEU A 474 -6.37 -31.26 -2.90
N VAL A 475 -5.63 -32.16 -3.55
CA VAL A 475 -5.39 -33.48 -2.98
C VAL A 475 -4.58 -33.21 -1.72
N SER A 476 -5.18 -33.47 -0.57
CA SER A 476 -4.53 -33.37 0.73
C SER A 476 -3.34 -34.32 0.76
N SER A 477 -2.13 -33.80 0.59
CA SER A 477 -0.95 -34.48 1.12
C SER A 477 -0.96 -34.24 2.62
N GLN A 478 -1.44 -35.24 3.37
CA GLN A 478 -1.25 -35.34 4.82
C GLN A 478 0.24 -35.15 5.18
N GLY A 479 0.52 -34.44 6.27
CA GLY A 479 1.83 -34.36 6.92
C GLY A 479 2.36 -32.95 7.09
#